data_AF-A0A7C7MI35-F1
#
_entry.id   AF-A0A7C7MI35-F1
#
_cell.length_a   1.000
_cell.length_b   1.000
_cell.length_c   1.000
_cell.angle_alpha   90.00
_cell.angle_beta   90.00
_cell.angle_gamma   90.00
#
_symmetry.space_group_name_H-M   'P 1'
#
loop_
_entity.id
_entity.type
_entity.pdbx_description
1 polymer ?
#
loop_
_entity_poly.entity_id
_entity_poly.type
_entity_poly.pdbx_seq_one_letter_code
_entity_poly.pdbx_strand_id
1 'polypeptide(L)' 'MSDLNEKQSKIISFIQDYYNEFGISPTVREIQNGCNITSTSVVDYNLKALKNKGLVK' A
#
# COMPACT_ATOMS: atom_id res chain seq x y z
N MET A 1 10.10 -15.91 -5.37
CA MET A 1 9.92 -14.44 -5.38
C MET A 1 8.46 -14.22 -5.10
N SER A 2 8.13 -13.51 -4.02
CA SER A 2 6.78 -13.43 -3.47
C SER A 2 5.80 -12.89 -4.51
N ASP A 3 4.90 -13.71 -5.05
CA ASP A 3 3.85 -13.24 -5.95
C ASP A 3 3.01 -12.19 -5.21
N LEU A 4 3.22 -10.92 -5.57
CA LEU A 4 2.36 -9.82 -5.14
C LEU A 4 1.18 -9.80 -6.09
N ASN A 5 -0.03 -9.78 -5.53
CA ASN A 5 -1.19 -9.52 -6.36
C ASN A 5 -1.16 -8.06 -6.85
N GLU A 6 -1.92 -7.76 -7.90
CA GLU A 6 -1.94 -6.43 -8.52
C GLU A 6 -2.21 -5.29 -7.52
N LYS A 7 -3.07 -5.52 -6.52
CA LYS A 7 -3.38 -4.52 -5.47
C LYS A 7 -2.19 -4.30 -4.54
N GLN A 8 -1.49 -5.35 -4.15
CA GLN A 8 -0.30 -5.27 -3.29
C GLN A 8 0.82 -4.50 -3.98
N SER A 9 1.05 -4.77 -5.27
CA SER A 9 2.03 -4.02 -6.07
C SER A 9 1.64 -2.54 -6.19
N LYS A 10 0.36 -2.25 -6.50
CA LYS A 10 -0.15 -0.86 -6.55
C LYS A 10 0.02 -0.12 -5.22
N ILE A 11 -0.26 -0.76 -4.10
CA ILE A 11 -0.08 -0.17 -2.77
C ILE A 11 1.39 0.17 -2.51
N ILE A 12 2.32 -0.74 -2.82
CA ILE A 12 3.75 -0.48 -2.63
C ILE A 12 4.22 0.69 -3.50
N SER A 13 3.90 0.67 -4.80
CA SER A 13 4.26 1.75 -5.71
C SER A 13 3.70 3.09 -5.23
N PHE A 14 2.42 3.12 -4.84
CA PHE A 14 1.80 4.33 -4.32
C PHE A 14 2.49 4.85 -3.05
N ILE A 15 2.86 3.99 -2.10
CA ILE A 15 3.58 4.41 -0.89
C ILE A 15 4.94 5.01 -1.24
N GLN A 16 5.67 4.40 -2.18
CA GLN A 16 6.98 4.89 -2.61
C GLN A 16 6.86 6.24 -3.33
N ASP A 17 5.94 6.35 -4.27
CA ASP A 17 5.71 7.58 -5.03
C ASP A 17 5.27 8.72 -4.10
N TYR A 18 4.32 8.44 -3.20
CA TYR A 18 3.84 9.41 -2.22
C TYR A 18 4.97 9.86 -1.27
N TYR A 19 5.82 8.95 -0.80
CA TYR A 19 6.96 9.34 0.02
C TYR A 19 7.98 10.19 -0.77
N ASN A 20 8.24 9.86 -2.04
CA ASN A 20 9.16 10.64 -2.88
C ASN A 20 8.63 12.05 -3.15
N GLU A 21 7.31 12.22 -3.26
CA GLU A 21 6.66 13.50 -3.52
C GLU A 21 6.50 14.36 -2.25
N PHE A 22 6.03 13.76 -1.15
CA PHE A 22 5.63 14.49 0.06
C PHE A 22 6.62 14.35 1.23
N GLY A 23 7.57 13.42 1.17
CA GLY A 23 8.53 13.15 2.24
C GLY A 23 7.93 12.46 3.47
N ILE A 24 6.68 12.00 3.39
CA ILE A 24 5.95 11.33 4.47
C ILE A 24 5.21 10.11 3.93
N SER A 25 4.93 9.12 4.78
CA SER A 25 4.12 7.97 4.37
C SER A 25 2.64 8.34 4.26
N PRO A 26 1.92 7.82 3.25
CA PRO A 26 0.50 8.07 3.12
C PRO A 26 -0.31 7.37 4.23
N THR A 27 -1.46 7.93 4.55
CA THR A 27 -2.47 7.32 5.40
C THR A 27 -3.23 6.21 4.67
N VAL A 28 -3.89 5.33 5.42
CA VAL A 28 -4.73 4.26 4.86
C VAL A 28 -5.82 4.82 3.93
N ARG A 29 -6.34 6.02 4.20
CA ARG A 29 -7.37 6.66 3.38
C ARG A 29 -6.82 7.22 2.07
N GLU A 30 -5.59 7.74 2.10
CA GLU A 30 -4.89 8.18 0.88
C GLU A 30 -4.54 7.00 -0.01
N ILE A 31 -4.03 5.90 0.56
CA ILE A 31 -3.78 4.66 -0.18
C ILE A 31 -5.09 4.14 -0.78
N GLN A 32 -6.19 4.15 -0.02
CA GLN A 32 -7.50 3.73 -0.53
C GLN A 32 -7.87 4.51 -1.79
N ASN A 33 -7.81 5.84 -1.71
CA ASN A 33 -8.21 6.73 -2.80
C ASN A 33 -7.24 6.63 -3.98
N GLY A 34 -5.93 6.65 -3.72
CA GLY A 34 -4.88 6.61 -4.74
C GLY A 34 -4.78 5.28 -5.46
N CYS A 35 -5.10 4.16 -4.80
CA CYS A 35 -5.13 2.84 -5.42
C CYS A 35 -6.54 2.40 -5.89
N ASN A 36 -7.55 3.26 -5.77
CA ASN A 36 -8.96 2.97 -6.09
C ASN A 36 -9.46 1.66 -5.42
N ILE A 37 -9.20 1.52 -4.13
CA ILE A 37 -9.57 0.35 -3.33
C ILE A 37 -10.93 0.59 -2.67
N THR A 38 -11.76 -0.45 -2.61
CA THR A 38 -13.16 -0.36 -2.18
C THR A 38 -13.36 0.03 -0.71
N SER A 39 -12.38 -0.22 0.17
CA SER A 39 -12.45 0.20 1.58
C SER A 39 -11.07 0.24 2.25
N THR A 40 -10.98 1.03 3.32
CA THR A 40 -9.81 1.11 4.19
C THR A 40 -9.48 -0.23 4.84
N SER A 41 -10.48 -1.08 5.12
CA SER A 41 -10.27 -2.44 5.64
C SER A 41 -9.55 -3.34 4.64
N VAL A 42 -9.82 -3.21 3.33
CA VAL A 42 -9.09 -3.95 2.29
C VAL A 42 -7.65 -3.45 2.19
N VAL A 43 -7.42 -2.16 2.35
CA VAL A 43 -6.06 -1.59 2.41
C VAL A 43 -5.31 -2.16 3.61
N ASP A 44 -5.88 -2.10 4.81
CA ASP A 44 -5.26 -2.61 6.04
C ASP A 44 -4.93 -4.10 5.96
N TYR A 45 -5.84 -4.91 5.40
CA TYR A 45 -5.58 -6.32 5.13
C TYR A 45 -4.35 -6.52 4.23
N ASN A 46 -4.24 -5.75 3.13
CA ASN A 46 -3.09 -5.86 2.23
C ASN A 46 -1.80 -5.33 2.87
N LEU A 47 -1.85 -4.24 3.63
CA LEU A 47 -0.69 -3.72 4.36
C LEU A 47 -0.17 -4.74 5.38
N LYS A 48 -1.07 -5.40 6.13
CA LYS A 48 -0.70 -6.51 7.04
C LYS A 48 -0.03 -7.66 6.29
N ALA A 49 -0.59 -8.08 5.16
CA ALA A 49 0.01 -9.13 4.33
C ALA A 49 1.40 -8.73 3.80
N LEU A 50 1.58 -7.47 3.38
CA LEU A 50 2.85 -6.92 2.94
C LEU A 50 3.89 -6.83 4.06
N LYS A 51 3.45 -6.45 5.27
CA LYS A 51 4.30 -6.42 6.48
C LYS A 51 4.77 -7.81 6.88
N ASN A 52 3.88 -8.81 6.83
CA ASN A 52 4.23 -10.21 7.09
C ASN A 52 5.24 -10.76 6.06
N LYS A 53 5.23 -10.22 4.84
CA LYS A 53 6.23 -10.53 3.79
C LYS A 53 7.54 -9.74 3.96
N GLY A 54 7.63 -8.81 4.93
CA GLY A 54 8.81 -7.96 5.16
C GLY A 54 9.00 -6.83 4.15
N LEU A 55 7.97 -6.49 3.37
CA LEU A 55 8.05 -5.52 2.27
C LEU A 55 7.67 -4.09 2.69
N VAL A 56 6.91 -3.95 3.77
CA VAL A 56 6.48 -2.66 4.34
C VAL A 56 6.69 -2.74 5.85
N LYS A 57 7.14 -1.65 6.49
CA LYS A 57 7.40 -1.58 7.94
C LYS A 57 6.42 -0.67 8.66
#